data_AF-A0AA42YGG7-F1
#
_entry.id   AF-A0AA42YGG7-F1
#
_cell.length_a   1.000
_cell.length_b   1.000
_cell.length_c   1.000
_cell.angle_alpha   90.00
_cell.angle_beta   90.00
_cell.angle_gamma   90.00
#
_symmetry.space_group_name_H-M   'P 1'
#
loop_
_entity.id
_entity.type
_entity.pdbx_description
1 polymer ?
#
loop_
_entity_poly.entity_id
_entity_poly.type
_entity_poly.pdbx_seq_one_letter_code
_entity_poly.pdbx_strand_id
1 'polypeptide(L)'
;IGDLVAAEHVIGAEALGGDEVPDLLALGFSATDAVGHAYGPDSPQLLDTLRRLDATLGQLFDLLDRRIGLDHVVLALSADHGSVPVPELQRARGLEGRRADTADVLCMQRVYERLQGRFGAGAWLLPGPFVNREAVAAAGREVEEVERAAAELMAGCPAVAHVWTRTELTAPATAADPMGRLFVHSFPPERGPDLLVENGEFFLSTRTVASSHGTAWPYDTHVPLVIAAPGLPGGPRGERVRTVDLAPTLAALLAVEPLGEIDGVELDLAPR
;
A
#
# COMPACT_ATOMS: atom_id res chain seq x y z
N ILE A 1 -6.59 2.29 23.33
CA ILE A 1 -7.51 1.91 24.43
C ILE A 1 -8.70 1.11 23.88
N GLY A 2 -9.32 1.50 22.75
CA GLY A 2 -10.42 0.72 22.15
C GLY A 2 -10.01 -0.68 21.67
N ASP A 3 -8.93 -0.78 20.88
CA ASP A 3 -8.59 -2.04 20.18
C ASP A 3 -8.22 -3.18 21.13
N LEU A 4 -7.45 -2.91 22.18
CA LEU A 4 -7.08 -3.93 23.18
C LEU A 4 -8.28 -4.43 23.98
N VAL A 5 -9.20 -3.53 24.37
CA VAL A 5 -10.41 -3.91 25.10
C VAL A 5 -11.33 -4.76 24.21
N ALA A 6 -11.43 -4.42 22.93
CA ALA A 6 -12.18 -5.22 21.96
C ALA A 6 -11.52 -6.61 21.78
N ALA A 7 -10.19 -6.67 21.65
CA ALA A 7 -9.45 -7.94 21.56
C ALA A 7 -9.68 -8.81 22.80
N GLU A 8 -9.54 -8.25 24.00
CA GLU A 8 -9.79 -8.99 25.25
C GLU A 8 -11.22 -9.54 25.32
N HIS A 9 -12.20 -8.73 24.91
CA HIS A 9 -13.60 -9.16 24.90
C HIS A 9 -13.84 -10.32 23.93
N VAL A 10 -13.33 -10.24 22.69
CA VAL A 10 -13.51 -11.27 21.67
C VAL A 10 -12.79 -12.57 22.08
N ILE A 11 -11.54 -12.48 22.54
CA ILE A 11 -10.78 -13.65 23.02
C ILE A 11 -11.56 -14.38 24.12
N GLY A 12 -12.13 -13.65 25.08
CA GLY A 12 -12.89 -14.25 26.17
C GLY A 12 -14.26 -14.78 25.77
N ALA A 13 -15.00 -14.05 24.93
CA ALA A 13 -16.37 -14.40 24.56
C ALA A 13 -16.44 -15.58 23.59
N GLU A 14 -15.51 -15.64 22.62
CA GLU A 14 -15.43 -16.71 21.62
C GLU A 14 -14.49 -17.84 22.06
N ALA A 15 -13.88 -17.73 23.25
CA ALA A 15 -12.92 -18.69 23.79
C ALA A 15 -11.75 -19.01 22.84
N LEU A 16 -11.22 -17.98 22.16
CA LEU A 16 -10.16 -18.14 21.15
C LEU A 16 -8.91 -18.78 21.76
N GLY A 17 -8.38 -19.82 21.10
CA GLY A 17 -7.25 -20.61 21.58
C GLY A 17 -7.56 -21.47 22.81
N GLY A 18 -8.84 -21.74 23.06
CA GLY A 18 -9.32 -22.55 24.19
C GLY A 18 -9.35 -24.07 23.93
N ASP A 19 -9.09 -24.50 22.70
CA ASP A 19 -9.03 -25.91 22.30
C ASP A 19 -7.90 -26.18 21.27
N GLU A 20 -7.94 -27.36 20.64
CA GLU A 20 -6.90 -27.82 19.70
C GLU A 20 -7.08 -27.29 18.27
N VAL A 21 -8.17 -26.59 17.97
CA VAL A 21 -8.45 -26.03 16.65
C VAL A 21 -7.87 -24.61 16.58
N PRO A 22 -6.95 -24.31 15.65
CA PRO A 22 -6.38 -22.97 15.56
C PRO A 22 -7.42 -21.90 15.20
N ASP A 23 -7.48 -20.85 16.00
CA ASP A 23 -8.25 -19.63 15.73
C ASP A 23 -7.37 -18.54 15.11
N LEU A 24 -7.99 -17.62 14.36
CA LEU A 24 -7.32 -16.44 13.80
C LEU A 24 -7.95 -15.16 14.33
N LEU A 25 -7.13 -14.33 14.98
CA LEU A 25 -7.47 -12.96 15.36
C LEU A 25 -6.63 -11.95 14.58
N ALA A 26 -7.28 -11.10 13.79
CA ALA A 26 -6.65 -9.99 13.08
C ALA A 26 -7.00 -8.66 13.76
N LEU A 27 -5.97 -7.88 14.13
CA LEU A 27 -6.12 -6.58 14.78
C LEU A 27 -5.46 -5.48 13.92
N GLY A 28 -6.18 -4.38 13.70
CA GLY A 28 -5.66 -3.20 13.01
C GLY A 28 -5.51 -2.02 13.97
N PHE A 29 -4.30 -1.50 14.13
CA PHE A 29 -4.01 -0.34 14.99
C PHE A 29 -3.92 0.94 14.16
N SER A 30 -5.06 1.55 13.83
CA SER A 30 -5.14 2.65 12.85
C SER A 30 -4.67 4.02 13.36
N ALA A 31 -4.34 4.15 14.64
CA ALA A 31 -3.94 5.44 15.21
C ALA A 31 -2.62 5.98 14.62
N THR A 32 -1.70 5.09 14.24
CA THR A 32 -0.42 5.46 13.62
C THR A 32 -0.63 6.17 12.28
N ASP A 33 -1.58 5.69 11.47
CA ASP A 33 -1.94 6.29 10.20
C ASP A 33 -2.56 7.69 10.37
N ALA A 34 -3.59 7.80 11.21
CA ALA A 34 -4.27 9.08 11.45
C ALA A 34 -3.31 10.16 12.00
N VAL A 35 -2.44 9.79 12.94
CA VAL A 35 -1.43 10.70 13.49
C VAL A 35 -0.32 10.99 12.46
N GLY A 36 0.10 9.99 11.69
CA GLY A 36 1.07 10.12 10.61
C GLY A 36 0.62 11.11 9.54
N HIS A 37 -0.65 11.03 9.10
CA HIS A 37 -1.25 12.02 8.22
C HIS A 37 -1.22 13.43 8.83
N ALA A 38 -1.67 13.58 10.08
CA ALA A 38 -1.80 14.88 10.72
C ALA A 38 -0.45 15.57 10.98
N TYR A 39 0.59 14.83 11.37
CA TYR A 39 1.84 15.41 11.89
C TYR A 39 3.10 14.98 11.12
N GLY A 40 3.03 13.91 10.33
CA GLY A 40 4.16 13.36 9.56
C GLY A 40 4.97 12.29 10.31
N PRO A 41 5.74 11.48 9.57
CA PRO A 41 6.45 10.31 10.12
C PRO A 41 7.56 10.67 11.12
N ASP A 42 8.21 11.83 10.95
CA ASP A 42 9.32 12.28 11.81
C ASP A 42 8.85 13.13 13.01
N SER A 43 7.55 13.11 13.34
CA SER A 43 6.95 13.99 14.35
C SER A 43 7.03 13.44 15.78
N PRO A 44 7.10 14.31 16.81
CA PRO A 44 7.03 13.85 18.20
C PRO A 44 5.66 13.23 18.55
N GLN A 45 4.59 13.60 17.84
CA GLN A 45 3.27 12.99 17.99
C GLN A 45 3.26 11.54 17.53
N LEU A 46 3.87 11.24 16.38
CA LEU A 46 3.98 9.85 15.93
C LEU A 46 4.91 9.04 16.84
N LEU A 47 6.00 9.64 17.33
CA LEU A 47 6.86 8.98 18.31
C LEU A 47 6.11 8.61 19.61
N ASP A 48 5.30 9.52 20.17
CA ASP A 48 4.47 9.21 21.33
C ASP A 48 3.44 8.12 21.02
N THR A 49 2.84 8.16 19.83
CA THR A 49 1.88 7.14 19.36
C THR A 49 2.53 5.76 19.26
N LEU A 50 3.75 5.66 18.72
CA LEU A 50 4.50 4.42 18.64
C LEU A 50 4.88 3.87 20.03
N ARG A 51 5.26 4.73 20.99
CA ARG A 51 5.51 4.31 22.37
C ARG A 51 4.26 3.76 23.06
N ARG A 52 3.09 4.34 22.77
CA ARG A 52 1.82 3.84 23.30
C ARG A 52 1.41 2.53 22.62
N LEU A 53 1.68 2.38 21.33
CA LEU A 53 1.47 1.13 20.60
C LEU A 53 2.33 0.02 21.19
N ASP A 54 3.63 0.28 21.42
CA ASP A 54 4.55 -0.65 22.09
C ASP A 54 4.00 -1.14 23.44
N ALA A 55 3.60 -0.20 24.32
CA ALA A 55 2.98 -0.55 25.60
C ALA A 55 1.67 -1.34 25.45
N THR A 56 0.87 -1.04 24.42
CA THR A 56 -0.39 -1.74 24.13
C THR A 56 -0.13 -3.16 23.65
N LEU A 57 0.88 -3.37 22.80
CA LEU A 57 1.31 -4.70 22.34
C LEU A 57 1.82 -5.54 23.51
N GLY A 58 2.61 -4.94 24.42
CA GLY A 58 3.03 -5.61 25.66
C GLY A 58 1.83 -6.11 26.49
N GLN A 59 0.81 -5.28 26.67
CA GLN A 59 -0.42 -5.68 27.37
C GLN A 59 -1.19 -6.78 26.65
N LEU A 60 -1.22 -6.77 25.31
CA LEU A 60 -1.82 -7.83 24.51
C LEU A 60 -1.07 -9.16 24.71
N PHE A 61 0.27 -9.14 24.65
CA PHE A 61 1.08 -10.34 24.85
C PHE A 61 0.91 -10.90 26.27
N ASP A 62 0.90 -10.04 27.29
CA ASP A 62 0.61 -10.44 28.66
C ASP A 62 -0.79 -11.07 28.82
N LEU A 63 -1.79 -10.58 28.08
CA LEU A 63 -3.13 -11.15 28.07
C LEU A 63 -3.15 -12.54 27.42
N LEU A 64 -2.52 -12.67 26.25
CA LEU A 64 -2.42 -13.94 25.51
C LEU A 64 -1.68 -14.98 26.35
N ASP A 65 -0.58 -14.62 27.01
CA ASP A 65 0.17 -15.53 27.88
C ASP A 65 -0.66 -16.02 29.07
N ARG A 66 -1.40 -15.12 29.72
CA ARG A 66 -2.27 -15.49 30.85
C ARG A 66 -3.45 -16.39 30.46
N ARG A 67 -3.96 -16.26 29.23
CA ARG A 67 -5.19 -16.94 28.77
C ARG A 67 -4.90 -18.26 28.07
N ILE A 68 -3.87 -18.26 27.22
CA ILE A 68 -3.57 -19.33 26.26
C ILE A 68 -2.16 -19.88 26.53
N GLY A 69 -1.21 -19.00 26.88
CA GLY A 69 0.22 -19.30 26.98
C GLY A 69 0.91 -19.07 25.64
N LEU A 70 2.01 -18.29 25.64
CA LEU A 70 2.67 -17.91 24.38
C LEU A 70 3.28 -19.10 23.61
N ASP A 71 3.52 -20.23 24.28
CA ASP A 71 3.93 -21.49 23.65
C ASP A 71 2.85 -22.09 22.72
N HIS A 72 1.65 -21.52 22.71
CA HIS A 72 0.52 -21.93 21.87
C HIS A 72 0.06 -20.81 20.92
N VAL A 73 0.85 -19.73 20.77
CA VAL A 73 0.46 -18.56 19.96
C VAL A 73 1.49 -18.28 18.87
N VAL A 74 1.03 -18.13 17.64
CA VAL A 74 1.80 -17.54 16.53
C VAL A 74 1.42 -16.08 16.39
N LEU A 75 2.41 -15.19 16.47
CA LEU A 75 2.25 -13.76 16.29
C LEU A 75 2.84 -13.33 14.94
N ALA A 76 2.09 -12.53 14.20
CA ALA A 76 2.58 -11.83 13.03
C ALA A 76 2.24 -10.35 13.11
N LEU A 77 3.21 -9.49 12.81
CA LEU A 77 3.05 -8.04 12.79
C LEU A 77 3.63 -7.48 11.49
N SER A 78 2.86 -6.62 10.83
CA SER A 78 3.30 -5.87 9.67
C SER A 78 2.58 -4.51 9.60
N ALA A 79 2.79 -3.78 8.52
CA ALA A 79 2.01 -2.60 8.18
C ALA A 79 1.40 -2.78 6.78
N ASP A 80 0.27 -2.14 6.53
CA ASP A 80 -0.36 -2.06 5.22
C ASP A 80 0.43 -1.18 4.25
N HIS A 81 1.10 -0.14 4.76
CA HIS A 81 2.03 0.70 4.01
C HIS A 81 3.00 1.46 4.92
N GLY A 82 3.97 2.12 4.28
CA GLY A 82 4.81 3.15 4.87
C GLY A 82 4.20 4.55 4.75
N SER A 83 5.04 5.57 4.61
CA SER A 83 4.58 6.96 4.55
C SER A 83 5.60 7.88 3.87
N VAL A 84 5.10 8.81 3.06
CA VAL A 84 5.87 9.87 2.40
C VAL A 84 6.54 10.76 3.48
N PRO A 85 7.87 10.93 3.46
CA PRO A 85 8.51 11.91 4.35
C PRO A 85 7.99 13.33 4.09
N VAL A 86 7.86 14.13 5.15
CA VAL A 86 7.32 15.51 5.03
C VAL A 86 8.15 16.31 4.02
N PRO A 87 7.54 16.83 2.92
CA PRO A 87 8.28 17.51 1.85
C PRO A 87 9.18 18.65 2.32
N GLU A 88 8.72 19.44 3.29
CA GLU A 88 9.48 20.55 3.89
C GLU A 88 10.80 20.07 4.52
N LEU A 89 10.75 18.93 5.22
CA LEU A 89 11.92 18.34 5.87
C LEU A 89 12.88 17.75 4.83
N GLN A 90 12.36 17.15 3.77
CA GLN A 90 13.18 16.66 2.66
C GLN A 90 13.91 17.80 1.95
N ARG A 91 13.26 18.96 1.74
CA ARG A 91 13.93 20.17 1.23
C ARG A 91 15.05 20.66 2.14
N ALA A 92 14.82 20.67 3.45
CA ALA A 92 15.84 21.03 4.42
C ALA A 92 17.06 20.08 4.41
N ARG A 93 16.86 18.84 3.95
CA ARG A 93 17.91 17.81 3.74
C ARG A 93 18.55 17.88 2.34
N GLY A 94 18.18 18.85 1.50
CA GLY A 94 18.73 19.01 0.15
C GLY A 94 18.09 18.11 -0.92
N LEU A 95 16.93 17.52 -0.63
CA LEU A 95 16.17 16.68 -1.56
C LEU A 95 15.00 17.45 -2.19
N GLU A 96 14.46 16.95 -3.31
CA GLU A 96 13.39 17.60 -4.07
C GLU A 96 11.98 17.42 -3.47
N GLY A 97 11.85 17.60 -2.16
CA GLY A 97 10.56 17.51 -1.47
C GLY A 97 9.57 18.56 -1.96
N ARG A 98 8.40 18.15 -2.46
CA ARG A 98 7.39 19.05 -3.01
C ARG A 98 5.99 18.69 -2.53
N ARG A 99 5.13 19.71 -2.39
CA ARG A 99 3.67 19.53 -2.29
C ARG A 99 3.04 19.95 -3.61
N ALA A 100 1.96 19.29 -4.00
CA ALA A 100 1.14 19.68 -5.13
C ALA A 100 0.79 21.16 -5.06
N ASP A 101 0.83 21.85 -6.20
CA ASP A 101 0.41 23.23 -6.32
C ASP A 101 -0.66 23.50 -7.37
N THR A 102 -1.04 24.77 -7.51
CA THR A 102 -2.04 25.18 -8.50
C THR A 102 -1.57 24.89 -9.93
N ALA A 103 -0.27 24.99 -10.21
CA ALA A 103 0.27 24.68 -11.53
C ALA A 103 0.18 23.18 -11.84
N ASP A 104 0.43 22.31 -10.86
CA ASP A 104 0.23 20.87 -10.98
C ASP A 104 -1.24 20.53 -11.30
N VAL A 105 -2.18 21.10 -10.53
CA VAL A 105 -3.63 20.92 -10.75
C VAL A 105 -4.05 21.41 -12.14
N LEU A 106 -3.62 22.61 -12.53
CA LEU A 106 -3.92 23.17 -13.85
C LEU A 106 -3.27 22.36 -14.98
N CYS A 107 -2.11 21.75 -14.75
CA CYS A 107 -1.50 20.87 -15.75
C CYS A 107 -2.40 19.66 -16.01
N MET A 108 -2.84 18.97 -14.96
CA MET A 108 -3.74 17.82 -15.08
C MET A 108 -5.08 18.19 -15.70
N GLN A 109 -5.65 19.35 -15.37
CA GLN A 109 -6.88 19.84 -16.01
C GLN A 109 -6.70 20.11 -17.52
N ARG A 110 -5.55 20.68 -17.92
CA ARG A 110 -5.24 20.94 -19.33
C ARG A 110 -5.06 19.69 -20.17
N VAL A 111 -4.87 18.51 -19.57
CA VAL A 111 -4.86 17.23 -20.31
C VAL A 111 -6.18 17.03 -21.06
N TYR A 112 -7.31 17.32 -20.41
CA TYR A 112 -8.64 17.19 -21.03
C TYR A 112 -8.82 18.10 -22.24
N GLU A 113 -8.35 19.35 -22.15
CA GLU A 113 -8.39 20.32 -23.24
C GLU A 113 -7.47 19.91 -24.39
N ARG A 114 -6.27 19.40 -24.07
CA ARG A 114 -5.30 18.95 -25.08
C ARG A 114 -5.77 17.70 -25.81
N LEU A 115 -6.44 16.77 -25.13
CA LEU A 115 -7.10 15.63 -25.78
C LEU A 115 -8.18 16.09 -26.75
N GLN A 116 -8.98 17.09 -26.37
CA GLN A 116 -9.96 17.68 -27.29
C GLN A 116 -9.31 18.33 -28.51
N GLY A 117 -8.18 19.03 -28.32
CA GLY A 117 -7.41 19.58 -29.43
C GLY A 117 -6.87 18.51 -30.39
N ARG A 118 -6.52 17.31 -29.87
CA ARG A 118 -5.95 16.20 -30.66
C ARG A 118 -7.00 15.37 -31.38
N PHE A 119 -8.14 15.10 -30.73
CA PHE A 119 -9.14 14.14 -31.23
C PHE A 119 -10.49 14.77 -31.58
N GLY A 120 -10.68 16.07 -31.32
CA GLY A 120 -11.94 16.79 -31.51
C GLY A 120 -12.70 16.99 -30.20
N ALA A 121 -13.75 17.81 -30.24
CA ALA A 121 -14.57 18.09 -29.06
C ALA A 121 -15.21 16.80 -28.51
N GLY A 122 -15.06 16.55 -27.22
CA GLY A 122 -15.56 15.33 -26.57
C GLY A 122 -14.96 15.10 -25.20
N ALA A 123 -15.66 14.31 -24.38
CA ALA A 123 -15.16 13.83 -23.10
C ALA A 123 -14.33 12.57 -23.34
N TRP A 124 -13.02 12.70 -23.60
CA TRP A 124 -12.13 11.58 -23.89
C TRP A 124 -11.73 10.75 -22.66
N LEU A 125 -11.79 11.36 -21.48
CA LEU A 125 -11.54 10.72 -20.19
C LEU A 125 -12.73 10.93 -19.25
N LEU A 126 -12.93 9.98 -18.34
CA LEU A 126 -13.88 9.97 -17.22
C LEU A 126 -13.12 10.06 -15.88
N PRO A 127 -13.79 10.45 -14.78
CA PRO A 127 -13.18 10.47 -13.44
C PRO A 127 -12.59 9.12 -13.04
N GLY A 128 -11.46 9.11 -12.32
CA GLY A 128 -10.75 7.86 -11.99
C GLY A 128 -9.87 7.37 -13.15
N PRO A 129 -9.14 8.30 -13.79
CA PRO A 129 -8.84 8.37 -15.23
C PRO A 129 -9.17 7.10 -16.07
N PHE A 130 -10.44 6.94 -16.43
CA PHE A 130 -10.86 5.97 -17.45
C PHE A 130 -10.94 6.66 -18.82
N VAL A 131 -10.60 5.97 -19.89
CA VAL A 131 -10.87 6.40 -21.26
C VAL A 131 -12.34 6.18 -21.57
N ASN A 132 -12.99 7.23 -22.09
CA ASN A 132 -14.39 7.16 -22.46
C ASN A 132 -14.57 6.34 -23.75
N ARG A 133 -14.87 5.05 -23.59
CA ARG A 133 -15.04 4.10 -24.69
C ARG A 133 -16.13 4.52 -25.68
N GLU A 134 -17.20 5.19 -25.22
CA GLU A 134 -18.28 5.68 -26.09
C GLU A 134 -17.80 6.82 -27.00
N ALA A 135 -17.09 7.81 -26.43
CA ALA A 135 -16.53 8.92 -27.21
C ALA A 135 -15.49 8.43 -28.24
N VAL A 136 -14.66 7.46 -27.83
CA VAL A 136 -13.67 6.82 -28.71
C VAL A 136 -14.34 6.13 -29.90
N ALA A 137 -15.36 5.31 -29.64
CA ALA A 137 -16.09 4.60 -30.69
C ALA A 137 -16.84 5.56 -31.63
N ALA A 138 -17.50 6.59 -31.09
CA ALA A 138 -18.22 7.59 -31.88
C ALA A 138 -17.31 8.38 -32.84
N ALA A 139 -16.05 8.56 -32.47
CA ALA A 139 -15.05 9.22 -33.29
C ALA A 139 -14.28 8.27 -34.23
N GLY A 140 -14.59 6.96 -34.21
CA GLY A 140 -13.90 5.95 -35.02
C GLY A 140 -12.42 5.82 -34.67
N ARG A 141 -12.07 5.97 -33.39
CA ARG A 141 -10.69 5.89 -32.87
C ARG A 141 -10.45 4.59 -32.13
N GLU A 142 -9.18 4.27 -31.97
CA GLU A 142 -8.76 3.14 -31.15
C GLU A 142 -8.56 3.57 -29.69
N VAL A 143 -8.98 2.71 -28.77
CA VAL A 143 -8.81 2.88 -27.33
C VAL A 143 -7.36 3.15 -26.96
N GLU A 144 -6.44 2.33 -27.47
CA GLU A 144 -5.02 2.42 -27.17
C GLU A 144 -4.41 3.73 -27.67
N GLU A 145 -4.94 4.30 -28.77
CA GLU A 145 -4.52 5.61 -29.29
C GLU A 145 -4.78 6.72 -28.27
N VAL A 146 -5.95 6.69 -27.62
CA VAL A 146 -6.35 7.67 -26.62
C VAL A 146 -5.63 7.44 -25.28
N GLU A 147 -5.45 6.17 -24.86
CA GLU A 147 -4.64 5.82 -23.68
C GLU A 147 -3.23 6.41 -23.79
N ARG A 148 -2.53 6.13 -24.90
CA ARG A 148 -1.16 6.61 -25.14
C ARG A 148 -1.09 8.13 -25.17
N ALA A 149 -2.00 8.78 -25.88
CA ALA A 149 -2.04 10.23 -25.95
C ALA A 149 -2.30 10.88 -24.58
N ALA A 150 -3.18 10.29 -23.77
CA ALA A 150 -3.45 10.76 -22.43
C ALA A 150 -2.23 10.57 -21.50
N ALA A 151 -1.58 9.40 -21.55
CA ALA A 151 -0.36 9.12 -20.81
C ALA A 151 0.77 10.09 -21.18
N GLU A 152 1.02 10.33 -22.47
CA GLU A 152 1.99 11.31 -22.96
C GLU A 152 1.73 12.72 -22.40
N LEU A 153 0.46 13.15 -22.40
CA LEU A 153 0.08 14.47 -21.91
C LEU A 153 0.21 14.60 -20.39
N MET A 154 -0.17 13.57 -19.65
CA MET A 154 -0.05 13.53 -18.18
C MET A 154 1.42 13.45 -17.75
N ALA A 155 2.25 12.65 -18.42
CA ALA A 155 3.68 12.56 -18.17
C ALA A 155 4.42 13.89 -18.42
N GLY A 156 3.85 14.78 -19.24
CA GLY A 156 4.35 16.14 -19.41
C GLY A 156 4.12 17.07 -18.22
N CYS A 157 3.36 16.64 -17.20
CA CYS A 157 3.13 17.43 -16.00
C CYS A 157 4.28 17.30 -14.99
N PRO A 158 4.76 18.41 -14.38
CA PRO A 158 5.92 18.37 -13.50
C PRO A 158 5.80 17.40 -12.32
N ALA A 159 4.59 17.18 -11.80
CA ALA A 159 4.31 16.25 -10.69
C ALA A 159 4.47 14.77 -11.03
N VAL A 160 4.39 14.40 -12.31
CA VAL A 160 4.22 13.02 -12.74
C VAL A 160 5.59 12.42 -13.07
N ALA A 161 5.90 11.28 -12.46
CA ALA A 161 7.08 10.48 -12.78
C ALA A 161 6.81 9.52 -13.93
N HIS A 162 5.64 8.86 -13.89
CA HIS A 162 5.25 7.89 -14.90
C HIS A 162 3.73 7.78 -15.01
N VAL A 163 3.24 7.35 -16.17
CA VAL A 163 1.83 6.98 -16.36
C VAL A 163 1.78 5.65 -17.08
N TRP A 164 1.28 4.63 -16.39
CA TRP A 164 1.06 3.31 -16.97
C TRP A 164 -0.33 3.27 -17.61
N THR A 165 -0.40 2.94 -18.89
CA THR A 165 -1.67 2.64 -19.57
C THR A 165 -2.15 1.23 -19.24
N ARG A 166 -3.46 0.99 -19.36
CA ARG A 166 -4.01 -0.38 -19.31
C ARG A 166 -3.27 -1.30 -20.26
N THR A 167 -3.08 -0.86 -21.50
CA THR A 167 -2.43 -1.67 -22.53
C THR A 167 -1.04 -2.12 -22.08
N GLU A 168 -0.24 -1.22 -21.50
CA GLU A 168 1.07 -1.57 -20.92
C GLU A 168 0.95 -2.51 -19.72
N LEU A 169 0.01 -2.29 -18.81
CA LEU A 169 -0.16 -3.13 -17.61
C LEU A 169 -0.60 -4.56 -17.93
N THR A 170 -1.26 -4.77 -19.07
CA THR A 170 -1.60 -6.10 -19.58
C THR A 170 -0.48 -6.74 -20.42
N ALA A 171 0.59 -6.01 -20.72
CA ALA A 171 1.73 -6.51 -21.48
C ALA A 171 2.79 -7.16 -20.56
N PRO A 172 3.37 -8.32 -20.93
CA PRO A 172 4.37 -9.00 -20.10
C PRO A 172 5.61 -8.16 -19.77
N ALA A 173 5.97 -7.21 -20.63
CA ALA A 173 7.16 -6.37 -20.46
C ALA A 173 7.09 -5.50 -19.19
N THR A 174 5.91 -5.01 -18.82
CA THR A 174 5.72 -4.12 -17.67
C THR A 174 5.98 -4.82 -16.34
N ALA A 175 5.67 -6.12 -16.26
CA ALA A 175 5.97 -6.93 -15.08
C ALA A 175 7.49 -7.15 -14.88
N ALA A 176 8.32 -6.94 -15.90
CA ALA A 176 9.77 -7.04 -15.78
C ALA A 176 10.39 -5.81 -15.08
N ASP A 177 9.80 -4.62 -15.24
CA ASP A 177 10.21 -3.40 -14.56
C ASP A 177 9.90 -3.45 -13.05
N PRO A 178 10.83 -3.10 -12.14
CA PRO A 178 10.57 -3.17 -10.70
C PRO A 178 9.38 -2.33 -10.23
N MET A 179 9.19 -1.13 -10.79
CA MET A 179 8.09 -0.25 -10.43
C MET A 179 6.82 -0.68 -11.15
N GLY A 180 6.90 -0.93 -12.47
CA GLY A 180 5.79 -1.41 -13.29
C GLY A 180 5.16 -2.68 -12.74
N ARG A 181 5.95 -3.59 -12.16
CA ARG A 181 5.45 -4.80 -11.48
C ARG A 181 4.52 -4.49 -10.31
N LEU A 182 4.78 -3.43 -9.53
CA LEU A 182 3.88 -3.02 -8.44
C LEU A 182 2.53 -2.55 -9.00
N PHE A 183 2.54 -1.85 -10.14
CA PHE A 183 1.32 -1.45 -10.83
C PHE A 183 0.58 -2.64 -11.44
N VAL A 184 1.28 -3.58 -12.08
CA VAL A 184 0.68 -4.82 -12.60
C VAL A 184 -0.01 -5.61 -11.48
N HIS A 185 0.64 -5.75 -10.31
CA HIS A 185 0.09 -6.50 -9.18
C HIS A 185 -1.05 -5.77 -8.45
N SER A 186 -1.22 -4.46 -8.66
CA SER A 186 -2.30 -3.66 -8.07
C SER A 186 -3.40 -3.30 -9.07
N PHE A 187 -3.27 -3.73 -10.33
CA PHE A 187 -4.19 -3.39 -11.40
C PHE A 187 -5.25 -4.50 -11.59
N PRO A 188 -6.54 -4.23 -11.30
CA PRO A 188 -7.60 -5.19 -11.56
C PRO A 188 -8.05 -5.12 -13.03
N PRO A 189 -7.73 -6.08 -13.92
CA PRO A 189 -7.90 -5.90 -15.37
C PRO A 189 -9.34 -5.69 -15.81
N GLU A 190 -10.32 -6.20 -15.07
CA GLU A 190 -11.74 -6.09 -15.43
C GLU A 190 -12.37 -4.73 -15.08
N ARG A 191 -11.84 -4.04 -14.07
CA ARG A 191 -12.48 -2.85 -13.46
C ARG A 191 -11.54 -1.70 -13.14
N GLY A 192 -10.24 -1.89 -13.35
CA GLY A 192 -9.21 -0.90 -13.06
C GLY A 192 -9.30 0.29 -14.02
N PRO A 193 -8.66 1.42 -13.68
CA PRO A 193 -8.60 2.59 -14.55
C PRO A 193 -7.78 2.32 -15.81
N ASP A 194 -7.94 3.15 -16.84
CA ASP A 194 -7.15 2.99 -18.08
C ASP A 194 -5.75 3.63 -17.97
N LEU A 195 -5.54 4.46 -16.94
CA LEU A 195 -4.30 5.16 -16.66
C LEU A 195 -4.02 5.10 -15.16
N LEU A 196 -2.81 4.66 -14.78
CA LEU A 196 -2.31 4.73 -13.41
C LEU A 196 -1.13 5.71 -13.37
N VAL A 197 -1.25 6.75 -12.55
CA VAL A 197 -0.27 7.84 -12.47
C VAL A 197 0.61 7.65 -11.24
N GLU A 198 1.93 7.58 -11.45
CA GLU A 198 2.92 7.66 -10.39
C GLU A 198 3.47 9.09 -10.30
N ASN A 199 3.43 9.66 -9.09
CA ASN A 199 4.01 10.97 -8.85
C ASN A 199 5.52 10.89 -8.57
N GLY A 200 6.22 12.02 -8.74
CA GLY A 200 7.63 12.15 -8.40
C GLY A 200 7.98 11.77 -6.96
N GLU A 201 9.23 11.36 -6.74
CA GLU A 201 9.72 11.02 -5.40
C GLU A 201 9.60 12.24 -4.45
N PHE A 202 9.20 11.99 -3.19
CA PHE A 202 8.95 13.03 -2.18
C PHE A 202 7.89 14.08 -2.57
N PHE A 203 7.03 13.75 -3.55
CA PHE A 203 5.87 14.55 -3.90
C PHE A 203 4.67 14.16 -3.04
N LEU A 204 4.08 15.15 -2.37
CA LEU A 204 2.83 14.98 -1.66
C LEU A 204 1.70 15.63 -2.46
N SER A 205 0.74 14.81 -2.93
CA SER A 205 -0.38 15.22 -3.78
C SER A 205 -1.40 16.14 -3.11
N THR A 206 -1.21 16.46 -1.84
CA THR A 206 -2.12 17.24 -1.00
C THR A 206 -1.39 18.30 -0.18
N ARG A 207 -2.16 19.32 0.21
CA ARG A 207 -1.73 20.43 1.07
C ARG A 207 -2.38 20.42 2.45
N THR A 208 -3.33 19.52 2.70
CA THR A 208 -4.19 19.55 3.88
C THR A 208 -3.65 18.72 5.05
N VAL A 209 -2.67 17.85 4.78
CA VAL A 209 -2.07 16.92 5.74
C VAL A 209 -0.55 17.05 5.70
N ALA A 210 0.12 16.69 6.80
CA ALA A 210 1.57 16.76 6.89
C ALA A 210 2.24 15.71 5.99
N SER A 211 1.65 14.53 5.90
CA SER A 211 2.10 13.40 5.09
C SER A 211 0.91 12.57 4.54
N SER A 212 1.20 11.65 3.63
CA SER A 212 0.30 10.64 3.07
C SER A 212 1.11 9.40 2.69
N HIS A 213 0.49 8.48 1.99
CA HIS A 213 1.07 7.32 1.33
C HIS A 213 0.35 7.09 0.00
N GLY A 214 0.71 6.02 -0.72
CA GLY A 214 0.04 5.58 -1.95
C GLY A 214 0.89 5.68 -3.21
N THR A 215 2.21 5.79 -3.07
CA THR A 215 3.18 5.79 -4.17
C THR A 215 3.96 4.47 -4.24
N ALA A 216 4.64 4.24 -5.36
CA ALA A 216 5.48 3.06 -5.55
C ALA A 216 6.89 3.21 -4.93
N TRP A 217 7.18 4.35 -4.31
CA TRP A 217 8.49 4.63 -3.74
C TRP A 217 8.76 3.79 -2.49
N PRO A 218 10.04 3.48 -2.16
CA PRO A 218 10.39 2.62 -1.04
C PRO A 218 9.85 3.07 0.33
N TYR A 219 9.70 4.38 0.55
CA TYR A 219 9.17 4.88 1.82
C TYR A 219 7.70 4.52 2.06
N ASP A 220 6.93 4.21 1.01
CA ASP A 220 5.53 3.78 1.10
C ASP A 220 5.39 2.24 1.04
N THR A 221 6.35 1.54 0.43
CA THR A 221 6.25 0.10 0.16
C THR A 221 7.10 -0.76 1.11
N HIS A 222 8.04 -0.17 1.83
CA HIS A 222 8.89 -0.87 2.78
C HIS A 222 8.23 -0.91 4.17
N VAL A 223 7.73 -2.09 4.56
CA VAL A 223 7.05 -2.31 5.85
C VAL A 223 7.78 -3.38 6.66
N PRO A 224 7.70 -3.33 8.01
CA PRO A 224 8.22 -4.42 8.83
C PRO A 224 7.43 -5.70 8.58
N LEU A 225 8.08 -6.85 8.70
CA LEU A 225 7.43 -8.15 8.82
C LEU A 225 8.08 -8.89 9.98
N VAL A 226 7.32 -9.09 11.06
CA VAL A 226 7.77 -9.79 12.26
C VAL A 226 6.91 -11.03 12.42
N ILE A 227 7.54 -12.19 12.59
CA ILE A 227 6.90 -13.46 12.94
C ILE A 227 7.54 -13.94 14.23
N ALA A 228 6.73 -14.24 15.24
CA ALA A 228 7.16 -14.88 16.47
C ALA A 228 6.29 -16.11 16.71
N ALA A 229 6.93 -17.25 16.92
CA ALA A 229 6.26 -18.53 17.13
C ALA A 229 7.12 -19.42 18.06
N PRO A 230 6.49 -20.39 18.76
CA PRO A 230 7.22 -21.34 19.60
C PRO A 230 8.32 -22.07 18.82
N GLY A 231 9.53 -22.08 19.36
CA GLY A 231 10.69 -22.74 18.73
C GLY A 231 11.30 -22.00 17.54
N LEU A 232 10.74 -20.85 17.12
CA LEU A 232 11.32 -20.04 16.05
C LEU A 232 12.59 -19.33 16.53
N PRO A 233 13.71 -19.40 15.78
CA PRO A 233 14.90 -18.63 16.12
C PRO A 233 14.63 -17.12 15.99
N GLY A 234 15.06 -16.36 17.01
CA GLY A 234 15.01 -14.90 16.96
C GLY A 234 16.19 -14.32 16.18
N GLY A 235 15.97 -13.20 15.49
CA GLY A 235 17.04 -12.43 14.86
C GLY A 235 16.55 -11.59 13.68
N PRO A 236 17.27 -10.50 13.35
CA PRO A 236 16.96 -9.71 12.17
C PRO A 236 17.28 -10.52 10.91
N ARG A 237 16.46 -10.32 9.87
CA ARG A 237 16.69 -10.87 8.53
C ARG A 237 16.71 -9.74 7.50
N GLY A 238 17.56 -9.89 6.49
CA GLY A 238 17.84 -8.84 5.51
C GLY A 238 17.39 -9.16 4.08
N GLU A 239 16.87 -10.37 3.84
CA GLU A 239 16.32 -10.71 2.53
C GLU A 239 15.05 -9.91 2.21
N ARG A 240 14.81 -9.71 0.91
CA ARG A 240 13.58 -9.12 0.42
C ARG A 240 12.45 -10.13 0.54
N VAL A 241 11.38 -9.71 1.21
CA VAL A 241 10.11 -10.44 1.34
C VAL A 241 8.95 -9.53 0.92
N ARG A 242 7.76 -10.09 0.73
CA ARG A 242 6.53 -9.38 0.39
C ARG A 242 5.49 -9.64 1.48
N THR A 243 4.59 -8.70 1.71
CA THR A 243 3.49 -8.90 2.67
C THR A 243 2.60 -10.09 2.31
N VAL A 244 2.44 -10.37 1.02
CA VAL A 244 1.70 -11.55 0.52
C VAL A 244 2.35 -12.89 0.89
N ASP A 245 3.64 -12.90 1.25
CA ASP A 245 4.35 -14.11 1.69
C ASP A 245 3.95 -14.52 3.12
N LEU A 246 3.31 -13.64 3.88
CA LEU A 246 2.87 -13.94 5.25
C LEU A 246 1.81 -15.04 5.29
N ALA A 247 0.79 -14.97 4.44
CA ALA A 247 -0.30 -15.94 4.43
C ALA A 247 0.16 -17.40 4.22
N PRO A 248 0.94 -17.76 3.17
CA PRO A 248 1.47 -19.11 3.01
C PRO A 248 2.41 -19.53 4.14
N THR A 249 3.18 -18.59 4.69
CA THR A 249 4.07 -18.86 5.83
C THR A 249 3.29 -19.24 7.08
N LEU A 250 2.21 -18.52 7.39
CA LEU A 250 1.33 -18.86 8.51
C LEU A 250 0.58 -20.18 8.25
N ALA A 251 0.13 -20.41 7.02
CA ALA A 251 -0.53 -21.64 6.62
C ALA A 251 0.40 -22.86 6.85
N ALA A 252 1.67 -22.75 6.48
CA ALA A 252 2.68 -23.79 6.74
C ALA A 252 2.91 -24.02 8.25
N LEU A 253 3.03 -22.95 9.04
CA LEU A 253 3.18 -23.05 10.51
C LEU A 253 1.98 -23.73 11.18
N LEU A 254 0.76 -23.52 10.66
CA LEU A 254 -0.49 -24.06 11.20
C LEU A 254 -0.89 -25.40 10.55
N ALA A 255 -0.10 -25.93 9.61
CA ALA A 255 -0.41 -27.10 8.81
C ALA A 255 -1.79 -27.00 8.09
N VAL A 256 -2.12 -25.81 7.58
CA VAL A 256 -3.33 -25.52 6.80
C VAL A 256 -2.97 -25.39 5.33
N GLU A 257 -3.77 -25.99 4.45
CA GLU A 257 -3.62 -25.82 3.01
C GLU A 257 -4.39 -24.58 2.50
N PRO A 258 -3.77 -23.69 1.71
CA PRO A 258 -4.47 -22.61 1.04
C PRO A 258 -5.60 -23.14 0.13
N LEU A 259 -6.76 -22.48 0.16
CA LEU A 259 -7.95 -22.91 -0.60
C LEU A 259 -7.89 -22.60 -2.11
N GLY A 260 -6.84 -21.93 -2.57
CA GLY A 260 -6.69 -21.51 -3.97
C GLY A 260 -5.28 -21.01 -4.26
N GLU A 261 -5.08 -20.57 -5.49
CA GLU A 261 -3.82 -19.96 -5.91
C GLU A 261 -3.57 -18.66 -5.13
N ILE A 262 -2.34 -18.49 -4.69
CA ILE A 262 -1.86 -17.32 -3.94
C ILE A 262 -0.54 -16.84 -4.55
N ASP A 263 -0.32 -15.53 -4.58
CA ASP A 263 0.90 -14.93 -5.14
C ASP A 263 2.12 -15.05 -4.21
N GLY A 264 1.85 -15.21 -2.91
CA GLY A 264 2.84 -15.34 -1.86
C GLY A 264 3.60 -16.66 -1.93
N VAL A 265 4.82 -16.66 -1.38
CA VAL A 265 5.59 -17.88 -1.18
C VAL A 265 5.86 -18.09 0.31
N GLU A 266 5.93 -19.34 0.74
CA GLU A 266 6.36 -19.68 2.10
C GLU A 266 7.79 -19.15 2.32
N LEU A 267 7.97 -18.42 3.43
CA LEU A 267 9.28 -17.96 3.85
C LEU A 267 10.03 -19.08 4.57
N ASP A 268 11.27 -19.33 4.18
CA ASP A 268 12.17 -20.21 4.94
C ASP A 268 12.45 -19.59 6.31
N LEU A 269 11.95 -20.17 7.40
CA LEU A 269 12.16 -19.69 8.77
C LEU A 269 13.26 -20.44 9.54
N ALA A 270 14.06 -21.27 8.85
CA ALA A 270 15.13 -22.02 9.50
C ALA A 270 16.23 -21.11 10.08
N PRO A 271 16.92 -21.55 11.16
CA PRO A 271 18.07 -20.83 11.69
C PRO A 271 19.16 -20.62 10.64
N ARG A 272 19.79 -19.45 10.65
CA ARG A 272 20.95 -19.12 9.80
C ARG A 272 22.20 -18.88 10.64
#